data_AF-A0A523UES3-F1
#
_entry.id   AF-A0A523UES3-F1
#
_cell.length_a   1.000
_cell.length_b   1.000
_cell.length_c   1.000
_cell.angle_alpha   90.00
_cell.angle_beta   90.00
_cell.angle_gamma   90.00
#
_symmetry.space_group_name_H-M   'P 1'
#
loop_
_entity.id
_entity.type
_entity.pdbx_description
1 polymer ?
#
loop_
_entity_poly.entity_id
_entity_poly.type
_entity_poly.pdbx_seq_one_letter_code
_entity_poly.pdbx_strand_id
1 'polypeptide(L)'
;MEKLSVEQLRSQFKGKPFYRLVEYYLKKEKRTEELKKEVLTTMELLPPSVRHLSVAFIERWNQCSDVREFWQKPASKVFSEIVEDARSALSWVDAPTDDETLYTMFQMVVLTYAYSASDQPNMREFIGIQGEE
;
A
#
# COMPACT_ATOMS: atom_id res chain seq x y z
N MET A 1 -19.78 7.33 -11.32
CA MET A 1 -18.37 6.93 -11.54
C MET A 1 -18.34 5.43 -11.73
N GLU A 2 -17.82 4.93 -12.84
CA GLU A 2 -17.56 3.50 -13.01
C GLU A 2 -16.52 3.06 -11.97
N LYS A 3 -16.78 1.94 -11.28
CA LYS A 3 -15.76 1.29 -10.45
C LYS A 3 -14.73 0.68 -11.37
N LEU A 4 -13.46 1.08 -11.22
CA LEU A 4 -12.37 0.50 -11.98
C LEU A 4 -12.09 -0.92 -11.48
N SER A 5 -11.84 -1.83 -12.42
CA SER A 5 -11.44 -3.19 -12.06
C SER A 5 -10.00 -3.23 -11.53
N VAL A 6 -9.67 -4.29 -10.78
CA VAL A 6 -8.30 -4.56 -10.31
C VAL A 6 -7.30 -4.55 -11.48
N GLU A 7 -7.67 -5.05 -12.66
CA GLU A 7 -6.80 -5.02 -13.83
C GLU A 7 -6.57 -3.61 -14.38
N GLN A 8 -7.62 -2.78 -14.40
CA GLN A 8 -7.51 -1.37 -14.80
C GLN A 8 -6.65 -0.60 -13.81
N LEU A 9 -6.80 -0.84 -12.51
CA LEU A 9 -5.96 -0.25 -11.45
C LEU A 9 -4.49 -0.67 -11.61
N ARG A 10 -4.22 -1.96 -11.81
CA ARG A 10 -2.86 -2.48 -12.06
C ARG A 10 -2.18 -1.76 -13.23
N SER A 11 -2.93 -1.46 -14.29
CA SER A 11 -2.38 -0.83 -15.49
C SER A 11 -1.80 0.56 -15.24
N GLN A 12 -2.32 1.29 -14.24
CA GLN A 12 -1.85 2.63 -13.86
C GLN A 12 -0.43 2.62 -13.28
N PHE A 13 0.03 1.45 -12.81
CA PHE A 13 1.33 1.26 -12.17
C PHE A 13 2.39 0.67 -13.11
N LYS A 14 2.07 0.47 -14.41
CA LYS A 14 3.04 -0.08 -15.37
C LYS A 14 4.23 0.86 -15.58
N GLY A 15 5.42 0.26 -15.69
CA GLY A 15 6.66 0.97 -16.03
C GLY A 15 7.25 1.83 -14.89
N LYS A 16 6.64 1.84 -13.70
CA LYS A 16 7.17 2.54 -12.52
C LYS A 16 7.65 1.55 -11.48
N PRO A 17 8.79 1.78 -10.81
CA PRO A 17 9.18 1.01 -9.64
C PRO A 17 8.28 1.35 -8.44
N PHE A 18 8.16 0.43 -7.49
CA PHE A 18 7.25 0.57 -6.36
C PHE A 18 7.54 1.77 -5.47
N TYR A 19 8.83 2.09 -5.22
CA TYR A 19 9.20 3.24 -4.39
C TYR A 19 8.63 4.58 -4.91
N ARG A 20 8.41 4.72 -6.24
CA ARG A 20 7.82 5.94 -6.83
C ARG A 20 6.36 6.12 -6.42
N LEU A 21 5.64 5.04 -6.12
CA LEU A 21 4.29 5.13 -5.62
C LEU A 21 4.27 5.64 -4.17
N VAL A 22 5.18 5.13 -3.34
CA VAL A 22 5.35 5.63 -1.97
C VAL A 22 5.79 7.08 -1.95
N GLU A 23 6.74 7.46 -2.82
CA GLU A 23 7.16 8.85 -3.02
C GLU A 23 6.00 9.76 -3.39
N TYR A 24 5.11 9.30 -4.29
CA TYR A 24 3.94 10.08 -4.68
C TYR A 24 3.05 10.44 -3.49
N TYR A 25 2.72 9.47 -2.63
CA TYR A 25 1.90 9.72 -1.44
C TYR A 25 2.63 10.61 -0.44
N LEU A 26 3.93 10.39 -0.26
CA LEU A 26 4.77 11.18 0.62
C LEU A 26 4.89 12.65 0.19
N LYS A 27 4.83 12.95 -1.11
CA LYS A 27 4.82 14.33 -1.65
C LYS A 27 3.42 14.95 -1.65
N LYS A 28 2.40 14.13 -1.87
CA LYS A 28 0.99 14.56 -1.86
C LYS A 28 0.57 15.04 -0.47
N GLU A 29 0.86 14.24 0.55
CA GLU A 29 0.54 14.55 1.95
C GLU A 29 1.79 15.11 2.63
N LYS A 30 1.84 16.44 2.77
CA LYS A 30 3.04 17.15 3.24
C LYS A 30 3.31 16.94 4.73
N ARG A 31 2.34 16.40 5.48
CA ARG A 31 2.42 16.21 6.93
C ARG A 31 2.24 14.75 7.31
N THR A 32 3.13 14.26 8.16
CA THR A 32 3.08 12.91 8.76
C THR A 32 1.72 12.59 9.38
N GLU A 33 1.08 13.56 10.04
CA GLU A 33 -0.26 13.38 10.62
C GLU A 33 -1.37 13.20 9.57
N GLU A 34 -1.24 13.78 8.38
CA GLU A 34 -2.18 13.58 7.28
C GLU A 34 -2.08 12.15 6.75
N LEU A 35 -0.85 11.64 6.56
CA LEU A 35 -0.62 10.23 6.18
C LEU A 35 -1.16 9.27 7.23
N LYS A 36 -0.91 9.52 8.52
CA LYS A 36 -1.45 8.71 9.61
C LYS A 36 -2.98 8.66 9.57
N LYS A 37 -3.62 9.81 9.35
CA LYS A 37 -5.08 9.89 9.22
C LYS A 37 -5.58 9.15 7.98
N GLU A 38 -4.91 9.28 6.85
CA GLU A 38 -5.24 8.54 5.62
C GLU A 38 -5.17 7.03 5.86
N VAL A 39 -4.10 6.51 6.49
CA VAL A 39 -3.98 5.09 6.85
C VAL A 39 -5.19 4.62 7.66
N LEU A 40 -5.51 5.33 8.76
CA LEU A 40 -6.64 4.97 9.63
C LEU A 40 -7.97 5.01 8.87
N THR A 41 -8.18 6.05 8.05
CA THR A 41 -9.41 6.21 7.25
C THR A 41 -9.52 5.07 6.23
N THR A 42 -8.44 4.69 5.56
CA THR A 42 -8.44 3.57 4.62
C THR A 42 -8.74 2.24 5.31
N MET A 43 -8.24 2.02 6.53
CA MET A 43 -8.60 0.83 7.32
C MET A 43 -10.09 0.80 7.67
N GLU A 44 -10.73 1.95 7.89
CA GLU A 44 -12.17 2.03 8.15
C GLU A 44 -13.05 1.71 6.94
N LEU A 45 -12.52 1.88 5.72
CA LEU A 45 -13.20 1.50 4.47
C LEU A 45 -13.32 -0.02 4.32
N LEU A 46 -12.51 -0.81 5.03
CA LEU A 46 -12.68 -2.26 5.03
C LEU A 46 -14.02 -2.65 5.69
N PRO A 47 -14.67 -3.71 5.21
CA PRO A 47 -15.84 -4.28 5.87
C PRO A 47 -15.56 -4.56 7.35
N PRO A 48 -16.48 -4.22 8.28
CA PRO A 48 -16.25 -4.40 9.71
C PRO A 48 -15.81 -5.81 10.12
N SER A 49 -16.30 -6.83 9.42
CA SER A 49 -15.95 -8.24 9.64
C SER A 49 -14.47 -8.54 9.41
N VAL A 50 -13.77 -7.78 8.55
CA VAL A 50 -12.36 -8.03 8.20
C VAL A 50 -11.39 -6.96 8.67
N ARG A 51 -11.87 -5.86 9.27
CA ARG A 51 -10.99 -4.78 9.78
C ARG A 51 -9.92 -5.30 10.72
N HIS A 52 -10.22 -6.32 11.52
CA HIS A 52 -9.26 -6.91 12.45
C HIS A 52 -8.03 -7.54 11.76
N LEU A 53 -8.13 -7.90 10.47
CA LEU A 53 -7.02 -8.46 9.68
C LEU A 53 -6.00 -7.40 9.23
N SER A 54 -6.40 -6.12 9.22
CA SER A 54 -5.63 -5.02 8.64
C SER A 54 -4.21 -4.92 9.22
N VAL A 55 -4.08 -4.98 10.55
CA VAL A 55 -2.79 -4.86 11.24
C VAL A 55 -1.86 -6.00 10.85
N ALA A 56 -2.30 -7.25 10.96
CA ALA A 56 -1.50 -8.43 10.63
C ALA A 56 -1.12 -8.47 9.14
N PHE A 57 -2.01 -7.98 8.26
CA PHE A 57 -1.73 -7.86 6.84
C PHE A 57 -0.62 -6.82 6.56
N ILE A 58 -0.72 -5.65 7.18
CA ILE A 58 0.30 -4.59 7.09
C ILE A 58 1.65 -5.09 7.63
N GLU A 59 1.66 -5.72 8.81
CA GLU A 59 2.88 -6.23 9.44
C GLU A 59 3.62 -7.23 8.55
N ARG A 60 2.90 -8.14 7.89
CA ARG A 60 3.48 -9.09 6.93
C ARG A 60 4.17 -8.38 5.78
N TRP A 61 3.51 -7.37 5.21
CA TRP A 61 4.10 -6.61 4.10
C TRP A 61 5.29 -5.79 4.57
N ASN A 62 5.23 -5.18 5.75
CA ASN A 62 6.34 -4.42 6.34
C ASN A 62 7.63 -5.24 6.48
N GLN A 63 7.58 -6.57 6.53
CA GLN A 63 8.79 -7.41 6.48
C GLN A 63 9.62 -7.21 5.20
N CYS A 64 9.02 -6.67 4.14
CA CYS A 64 9.72 -6.33 2.90
C CYS A 64 10.45 -4.97 2.96
N SER A 65 10.26 -4.17 4.03
CA SER A 65 10.77 -2.79 4.09
C SER A 65 12.29 -2.72 3.97
N ASP A 66 12.98 -3.74 4.50
CA ASP A 66 14.43 -3.77 4.59
C ASP A 66 15.07 -4.48 3.39
N VAL A 67 14.27 -4.90 2.41
CA VAL A 67 14.73 -5.57 1.18
C VAL A 67 14.85 -4.54 0.07
N ARG A 68 16.07 -4.15 -0.30
CA ARG A 68 16.29 -3.10 -1.31
C ARG A 68 15.67 -3.43 -2.67
N GLU A 69 15.73 -4.69 -3.08
CA GLU A 69 15.22 -5.19 -4.36
C GLU A 69 13.70 -5.07 -4.44
N PHE A 70 12.99 -5.17 -3.30
CA PHE A 70 11.54 -5.02 -3.25
C PHE A 70 11.10 -3.65 -3.77
N TRP A 71 11.79 -2.58 -3.36
CA TRP A 71 11.49 -1.21 -3.74
C TRP A 71 11.67 -0.93 -5.23
N GLN A 72 12.59 -1.66 -5.87
CA GLN A 72 12.88 -1.54 -7.30
C GLN A 72 11.99 -2.42 -8.19
N LYS A 73 11.18 -3.32 -7.59
CA LYS A 73 10.22 -4.13 -8.36
C LYS A 73 9.23 -3.22 -9.11
N PRO A 74 8.75 -3.64 -10.29
CA PRO A 74 7.64 -2.95 -10.95
C PRO A 74 6.43 -2.83 -10.02
N ALA A 75 5.88 -1.63 -9.87
CA ALA A 75 4.75 -1.36 -9.01
C ALA A 75 3.53 -2.20 -9.39
N SER A 76 3.31 -2.45 -10.70
CA SER A 76 2.27 -3.37 -11.18
C SER A 76 2.44 -4.82 -10.70
N LYS A 77 3.69 -5.26 -10.49
CA LYS A 77 4.00 -6.60 -9.95
C LYS A 77 3.71 -6.64 -8.46
N VAL A 78 4.22 -5.67 -7.70
CA VAL A 78 3.94 -5.55 -6.26
C VAL A 78 2.44 -5.42 -5.99
N PHE A 79 1.73 -4.64 -6.79
CA PHE A 79 0.26 -4.57 -6.76
C PHE A 79 -0.39 -5.96 -6.91
N SER A 80 0.07 -6.76 -7.88
CA SER A 80 -0.49 -8.10 -8.11
C SER A 80 -0.19 -9.03 -6.93
N GLU A 81 1.04 -8.99 -6.40
CA GLU A 81 1.44 -9.78 -5.23
C GLU A 81 0.59 -9.41 -3.99
N ILE A 82 0.36 -8.12 -3.73
CA ILE A 82 -0.49 -7.65 -2.61
C ILE A 82 -1.96 -8.06 -2.81
N VAL A 83 -2.49 -7.91 -4.03
CA VAL A 83 -3.88 -8.28 -4.32
C VAL A 83 -4.11 -9.80 -4.21
N GLU A 84 -3.16 -10.62 -4.65
CA GLU A 84 -3.23 -12.08 -4.51
C GLU A 84 -3.17 -12.51 -3.03
N ASP A 85 -2.30 -11.89 -2.24
CA ASP A 85 -2.22 -12.12 -0.80
C ASP A 85 -3.51 -11.65 -0.09
N ALA A 86 -4.07 -10.50 -0.48
CA ALA A 86 -5.34 -9.99 0.03
C ALA A 86 -6.51 -10.95 -0.29
N ARG A 87 -6.61 -11.46 -1.52
CA ARG A 87 -7.60 -12.49 -1.89
C ARG A 87 -7.48 -13.72 -1.00
N SER A 88 -6.26 -14.16 -0.75
CA SER A 88 -5.98 -15.32 0.11
C SER A 88 -6.36 -15.03 1.56
N ALA A 89 -6.00 -13.87 2.10
CA ALA A 89 -6.34 -13.50 3.48
C ALA A 89 -7.85 -13.40 3.71
N LEU A 90 -8.59 -12.85 2.75
CA LEU A 90 -10.05 -12.70 2.82
C LEU A 90 -10.78 -14.04 2.65
N SER A 91 -10.24 -14.97 1.85
CA SER A 91 -10.85 -16.29 1.68
C SER A 91 -10.80 -17.13 2.95
N TRP A 92 -9.77 -16.98 3.79
CA TRP A 92 -9.68 -17.67 5.09
C TRP A 92 -10.78 -17.28 6.09
N VAL A 93 -11.46 -16.15 5.87
CA VAL A 93 -12.51 -15.63 6.75
C VAL A 93 -13.86 -15.49 6.02
N ASP A 94 -14.01 -16.13 4.86
CA ASP A 94 -15.21 -16.09 4.01
C ASP A 94 -15.68 -14.65 3.69
N ALA A 95 -14.74 -13.73 3.51
CA ALA A 95 -15.04 -12.34 3.23
C ALA A 95 -15.08 -12.01 1.72
N PRO A 96 -15.81 -10.96 1.32
CA PRO A 96 -15.85 -10.53 -0.08
C PRO A 96 -14.46 -10.15 -0.62
N THR A 97 -14.13 -10.68 -1.81
CA THR A 97 -12.92 -10.35 -2.56
C THR A 97 -13.22 -9.45 -3.76
N ASP A 98 -14.10 -8.48 -3.57
CA ASP A 98 -14.42 -7.50 -4.61
C ASP A 98 -13.25 -6.53 -4.84
N ASP A 99 -13.24 -5.91 -6.01
CA ASP A 99 -12.12 -5.07 -6.46
C ASP A 99 -11.87 -3.85 -5.56
N GLU A 100 -12.89 -3.32 -4.89
CA GLU A 100 -12.76 -2.18 -3.98
C GLU A 100 -12.09 -2.60 -2.67
N THR A 101 -12.50 -3.74 -2.09
CA THR A 101 -11.87 -4.30 -0.90
C THR A 101 -10.39 -4.61 -1.15
N LEU A 102 -10.08 -5.24 -2.29
CA LEU A 102 -8.71 -5.60 -2.66
C LEU A 102 -7.83 -4.36 -2.89
N TYR A 103 -8.37 -3.35 -3.55
CA TYR A 103 -7.67 -2.09 -3.74
C TYR A 103 -7.44 -1.35 -2.42
N THR A 104 -8.43 -1.38 -1.50
CA THR A 104 -8.31 -0.80 -0.16
C THR A 104 -7.16 -1.46 0.62
N MET A 105 -7.05 -2.79 0.60
CA MET A 105 -5.94 -3.49 1.25
C MET A 105 -4.59 -3.14 0.62
N PHE A 106 -4.52 -2.97 -0.70
CA PHE A 106 -3.33 -2.45 -1.37
C PHE A 106 -2.96 -1.03 -0.91
N GLN A 107 -3.94 -0.13 -0.87
CA GLN A 107 -3.72 1.25 -0.44
C GLN A 107 -3.22 1.34 1.00
N MET A 108 -3.74 0.52 1.91
CA MET A 108 -3.27 0.47 3.30
C MET A 108 -1.78 0.15 3.39
N VAL A 109 -1.28 -0.81 2.61
CA VAL A 109 0.15 -1.16 2.59
C VAL A 109 0.99 0.03 2.08
N VAL A 110 0.58 0.64 0.97
CA VAL A 110 1.29 1.78 0.37
C VAL A 110 1.30 2.99 1.31
N LEU A 111 0.16 3.34 1.90
CA LEU A 111 0.03 4.46 2.83
C LEU A 111 0.83 4.22 4.11
N THR A 112 0.89 2.98 4.60
CA THR A 112 1.73 2.65 5.74
C THR A 112 3.20 2.87 5.43
N TYR A 113 3.68 2.45 4.26
CA TYR A 113 5.05 2.74 3.84
C TYR A 113 5.32 4.24 3.69
N ALA A 114 4.37 5.00 3.14
CA ALA A 114 4.51 6.45 3.04
C ALA A 114 4.57 7.11 4.42
N TYR A 115 3.72 6.69 5.35
CA TYR A 115 3.76 7.13 6.73
C TYR A 115 5.10 6.80 7.41
N SER A 116 5.57 5.57 7.32
CA SER A 116 6.88 5.17 7.85
C SER A 116 8.02 5.99 7.24
N ALA A 117 8.00 6.19 5.92
CA ALA A 117 8.99 7.01 5.23
C ALA A 117 8.92 8.50 5.61
N SER A 118 7.75 9.03 6.00
CA SER A 118 7.62 10.41 6.49
C SER A 118 8.24 10.60 7.88
N ASP A 119 8.17 9.56 8.72
CA ASP A 119 8.65 9.60 10.12
C ASP A 119 10.13 9.18 10.22
N GLN A 120 10.64 8.42 9.24
CA GLN A 120 11.98 7.83 9.27
C GLN A 120 12.82 8.29 8.06
N PRO A 121 13.61 9.37 8.17
CA PRO A 121 14.46 9.86 7.08
C PRO A 121 15.42 8.79 6.53
N ASN A 122 15.96 7.91 7.39
CA ASN A 122 16.86 6.82 6.98
C ASN A 122 16.16 5.82 6.04
N MET A 123 14.86 5.61 6.21
CA MET A 123 14.08 4.76 5.30
C MET A 123 14.04 5.39 3.91
N ARG A 124 13.83 6.72 3.81
CA ARG A 124 13.82 7.44 2.52
C ARG A 124 15.14 7.28 1.78
N GLU A 125 16.25 7.45 2.49
CA GLU A 125 17.58 7.25 1.91
C GLU A 125 17.78 5.80 1.44
N PHE A 126 17.41 4.82 2.28
CA PHE A 126 17.57 3.41 1.96
C PHE A 126 16.82 3.00 0.67
N ILE A 127 15.59 3.49 0.50
CA ILE A 127 14.72 3.16 -0.64
C ILE A 127 15.00 4.03 -1.89
N GLY A 128 15.85 5.06 -1.76
CA GLY A 128 16.21 5.96 -2.85
C GLY A 128 15.21 7.09 -3.10
N ILE A 129 14.42 7.48 -2.11
CA ILE A 129 13.61 8.70 -2.13
C ILE A 129 14.49 9.84 -1.60
N GLN A 130 14.93 10.72 -2.51
CA GLN A 130 15.66 11.92 -2.11
C GLN A 130 14.72 12.88 -1.37
N GLY A 131 15.21 13.49 -0.29
CA GLY A 131 14.55 14.64 0.29
C GLY A 131 14.55 15.77 -0.74
N GLU A 132 13.39 16.37 -0.98
CA GLU A 132 13.38 17.68 -1.66
C GLU A 132 14.00 18.67 -0.67
N GLU A 133 15.12 19.28 -1.08
CA GLU A 133 15.65 20.52 -0.48
C GLU A 133 14.62 21.64 -0.57
#